data_AF-A0AB37U942-F1
#
_entry.id   AF-A0AB37U942-F1
#
_cell.length_a   1.000
_cell.length_b   1.000
_cell.length_c   1.000
_cell.angle_alpha   90.00
_cell.angle_beta   90.00
_cell.angle_gamma   90.00
#
_symmetry.space_group_name_H-M   'P 1'
#
loop_
_entity.id
_entity.type
_entity.pdbx_description
1 polymer ?
#
loop_
_entity_poly.entity_id
_entity_poly.type
_entity_poly.pdbx_seq_one_letter_code
_entity_poly.pdbx_strand_id
1 'polypeptide(L)' 'MQATRHWNNNLLIEPDFGGAKGGCYVIAMNIQSIPATIVRTGLYEDRLVKFGENWKFQARTLILDPNVPAPTMNYIQ' A
#
# COMPACT_ATOMS: atom_id res chain seq x y z
N MET A 1 14.18 -11.87 2.78
CA MET A 1 13.17 -10.82 3.06
C MET A 1 13.86 -9.48 2.89
N GLN A 2 13.38 -8.62 1.97
CA GLN A 2 13.86 -7.24 1.90
C GLN A 2 13.27 -6.46 3.09
N ALA A 3 14.12 -5.84 3.91
CA ALA A 3 13.63 -4.95 4.95
C ALA A 3 13.12 -3.67 4.25
N THR A 4 11.80 -3.56 4.14
CA THR A 4 11.13 -2.44 3.49
C THR A 4 10.49 -1.57 4.55
N ARG A 5 10.68 -0.26 4.47
CA ARG A 5 9.91 0.71 5.24
C ARG A 5 8.87 1.35 4.34
N HIS A 6 7.61 1.30 4.74
CA HIS A 6 6.52 1.97 4.06
C HIS A 6 6.25 3.32 4.71
N TRP A 7 6.05 4.32 3.87
CA TRP A 7 5.51 5.62 4.24
C TRP A 7 4.18 5.77 3.51
N ASN A 8 3.08 5.84 4.26
CA ASN A 8 1.75 6.10 3.71
C ASN A 8 1.29 7.49 4.13
N ASN A 9 0.77 8.28 3.19
CA ASN A 9 0.31 9.64 3.44
C ASN A 9 -0.96 9.98 2.66
N ASN A 10 -1.60 11.08 3.06
CA ASN A 10 -2.86 11.58 2.50
C ASN A 10 -3.97 10.52 2.54
N LEU A 11 -4.13 9.89 3.70
CA LEU A 11 -5.17 8.90 3.93
C LEU A 11 -6.55 9.54 3.75
N LEU A 12 -7.32 9.03 2.81
CA LEU A 12 -8.74 9.32 2.61
C LEU A 12 -9.53 8.06 2.95
N ILE A 13 -10.59 8.22 3.75
CA ILE A 13 -11.52 7.15 4.10
C ILE A 13 -12.93 7.67 3.89
N GLU A 14 -13.72 6.93 3.13
CA GLU A 14 -15.10 7.23 2.83
C GLU A 14 -16.00 6.05 3.20
N PRO A 15 -17.23 6.30 3.69
CA PRO A 15 -18.19 5.22 3.93
C PRO A 15 -18.54 4.49 2.62
N ASP A 16 -18.68 3.16 2.69
CA ASP A 16 -19.14 2.32 1.59
C ASP A 16 -20.14 1.28 2.12
N PHE A 17 -20.94 0.69 1.22
CA PHE A 17 -21.91 -0.33 1.63
C PHE A 17 -21.22 -1.53 2.31
N GLY A 18 -21.52 -1.76 3.59
CA GLY A 18 -20.93 -2.85 4.38
C GLY A 18 -19.50 -2.59 4.87
N GLY A 19 -18.95 -1.38 4.67
CA GLY A 19 -17.59 -1.07 5.09
C GLY A 19 -17.12 0.33 4.72
N ALA A 20 -15.93 0.43 4.14
CA ALA A 20 -15.30 1.70 3.77
C ALA A 20 -14.47 1.55 2.49
N LYS A 21 -14.40 2.64 1.72
CA LYS A 21 -13.39 2.84 0.68
C LYS A 21 -12.24 3.63 1.30
N GLY A 22 -11.01 3.21 0.98
CA GLY A 22 -9.82 3.88 1.46
C GLY A 22 -8.88 4.19 0.29
N GLY A 23 -8.05 5.21 0.47
CA GLY A 23 -6.91 5.44 -0.40
C GLY A 23 -5.80 6.22 0.29
N CYS A 24 -4.56 5.94 -0.09
CA CYS A 24 -3.41 6.72 0.38
C CYS A 24 -2.23 6.59 -0.59
N TYR A 25 -1.38 7.62 -0.65
CA TYR A 25 -0.11 7.50 -1.35
C TYR A 25 0.85 6.61 -0.55
N VAL A 26 1.71 5.87 -1.25
CA VAL A 26 2.72 5.00 -0.67
C VAL A 26 4.10 5.30 -1.24
N ILE A 27 5.10 5.30 -0.36
CA ILE A 27 6.52 5.18 -0.71
C ILE A 27 7.05 3.95 0.02
N ALA A 28 7.69 3.04 -0.71
CA ALA A 28 8.42 1.92 -0.13
C ALA A 28 9.92 2.15 -0.27
N MET A 29 10.67 1.99 0.82
CA MET A 29 12.11 2.22 0.88
C MET A 29 12.85 0.93 1.23
N ASN A 30 13.92 0.64 0.51
CA ASN A 30 14.91 -0.34 0.94
C ASN A 30 15.78 0.28 2.03
N ILE A 31 15.61 -0.20 3.26
CA ILE A 31 16.38 0.29 4.43
C ILE A 31 17.66 -0.50 4.68
N GLN A 32 17.99 -1.45 3.80
CA GLN A 32 19.27 -2.16 3.83
C GLN A 32 20.38 -1.40 3.07
N SER A 33 20.01 -0.44 2.22
CA SER A 33 20.97 0.47 1.60
C SER A 33 21.27 1.67 2.51
N ILE A 34 22.49 2.20 2.44
CA ILE A 34 22.91 3.40 3.17
C ILE A 34 23.45 4.40 2.13
N PRO A 35 22.73 5.50 1.83
CA PRO A 35 21.42 5.87 2.38
C PRO A 35 20.29 4.93 1.94
N ALA A 36 19.17 4.95 2.67
CA ALA A 36 17.97 4.22 2.26
C ALA A 36 17.50 4.71 0.89
N THR A 37 17.06 3.79 0.03
CA THR A 37 16.67 4.08 -1.35
C THR A 37 15.19 3.81 -1.58
N ILE A 38 14.53 4.64 -2.37
CA ILE A 38 13.14 4.42 -2.77
C ILE A 38 13.11 3.27 -3.77
N VAL A 39 12.27 2.27 -3.53
CA VAL A 39 12.05 1.12 -4.43
C VAL A 39 10.68 1.13 -5.08
N ARG A 40 9.74 1.92 -4.55
CA ARG A 40 8.37 2.02 -5.07
C ARG A 40 7.72 3.32 -4.63
N THR A 41 6.92 3.89 -5.53
CA THR A 41 5.93 4.91 -5.22
C THR A 41 4.61 4.56 -5.88
N GLY A 42 3.50 5.08 -5.37
CA GLY A 42 2.19 4.88 -5.96
C GLY A 42 1.03 5.24 -5.04
N LEU A 43 -0.14 4.70 -5.37
CA LEU A 43 -1.41 4.86 -4.67
C LEU A 43 -1.94 3.48 -4.25
N TYR A 44 -2.33 3.33 -2.99
CA TYR A 44 -3.23 2.27 -2.59
C TYR A 44 -4.68 2.71 -2.80
N GLU A 45 -5.47 1.85 -3.44
CA GLU A 45 -6.93 1.90 -3.44
C GLU A 45 -7.47 0.68 -2.71
N ASP A 46 -8.25 0.92 -1.67
CA ASP A 46 -8.68 -0.10 -0.73
C ASP A 46 -10.19 -0.22 -0.66
N ARG A 47 -10.67 -1.46 -0.55
CA ARG A 47 -12.01 -1.77 -0.05
C ARG A 47 -11.88 -2.53 1.26
N LEU A 48 -12.47 -1.96 2.30
CA LEU A 48 -12.48 -2.50 3.65
C LEU A 48 -13.88 -2.99 3.98
N VAL A 49 -13.97 -4.15 4.62
CA VAL A 49 -15.22 -4.68 5.17
C VAL A 49 -15.08 -4.90 6.67
N LYS A 50 -16.17 -4.66 7.39
CA LYS A 50 -16.23 -4.97 8.81
C LYS A 50 -16.67 -6.43 8.98
N PHE A 51 -15.82 -7.24 9.59
CA PHE A 51 -16.09 -8.65 9.89
C PHE A 51 -16.10 -8.84 11.41
N GLY A 52 -17.30 -8.79 12.00
CA GLY A 52 -17.48 -8.73 13.45
C GLY A 52 -16.94 -7.40 14.00
N GLU A 53 -15.98 -7.48 14.93
CA GLU A 53 -15.32 -6.30 15.51
C GLU A 53 -14.08 -5.86 14.72
N ASN A 54 -13.66 -6.64 13.72
CA ASN A 54 -12.42 -6.41 12.99
C ASN A 54 -12.67 -5.79 11.61
N TRP A 55 -11.72 -5.00 11.13
CA TRP A 55 -11.65 -4.56 9.75
C TRP A 55 -10.75 -5.49 8.95
N LYS A 56 -11.17 -5.81 7.71
CA LYS A 56 -10.39 -6.61 6.77
C LYS A 56 -10.33 -5.89 5.43
N PHE A 57 -9.20 -6.03 4.73
CA PHE A 57 -9.15 -5.72 3.30
C PHE A 57 -9.98 -6.76 2.56
N GLN A 58 -11.07 -6.31 1.96
CA GLN A 58 -11.77 -7.09 0.93
C GLN A 58 -10.96 -7.06 -0.36
N ALA A 59 -10.38 -5.90 -0.70
CA ALA A 59 -9.47 -5.73 -1.82
C ALA A 59 -8.47 -4.61 -1.53
N ARG A 60 -7.28 -4.73 -2.10
CA ARG A 60 -6.28 -3.67 -2.21
C ARG A 60 -5.69 -3.71 -3.61
N THR A 61 -5.73 -2.58 -4.29
CA THR A 61 -5.02 -2.36 -5.55
C THR A 61 -3.88 -1.40 -5.29
N LEU A 62 -2.67 -1.78 -5.71
CA LEU A 62 -1.53 -0.88 -5.76
C LEU A 62 -1.36 -0.37 -7.18
N ILE A 63 -1.58 0.93 -7.38
CA ILE A 63 -1.35 1.63 -8.62
C ILE A 63 0.05 2.25 -8.53
N LEU A 64 1.00 1.71 -9.30
CA LEU A 64 2.36 2.23 -9.34
C LEU A 64 2.42 3.53 -10.14
N ASP A 65 3.28 4.46 -9.70
CA ASP A 65 3.60 5.61 -10.52
C ASP A 65 4.32 5.19 -11.82
N PRO A 66 4.23 5.99 -12.90
CA PRO A 66 4.99 5.73 -14.11
C PRO A 66 6.49 5.62 -13.84
N ASN A 67 7.15 4.64 -14.46
CA ASN A 67 8.60 4.37 -14.35
C ASN A 67 9.09 3.71 -13.06
N VAL A 68 8.20 3.18 -12.22
CA VAL A 68 8.62 2.27 -11.14
C VAL A 68 9.08 0.93 -11.76
N PRO A 69 10.28 0.41 -11.44
CA PRO A 69 10.74 -0.88 -11.93
C PRO A 69 9.77 -2.01 -11.56
N ALA A 70 9.53 -2.94 -12.48
CA ALA A 70 8.64 -4.08 -12.23
C ALA A 70 9.05 -4.82 -10.94
N PRO A 71 8.09 -5.21 -10.09
CA PRO A 71 8.39 -6.01 -8.92
C PRO A 71 9.10 -7.30 -9.34
N THR A 72 10.22 -7.64 -8.70
CA THR A 72 10.72 -9.01 -8.78
C THR A 72 9.71 -9.91 -8.08
N MET A 73 9.43 -11.08 -8.66
CA MET A 73 8.31 -12.00 -8.36
C MET A 73 8.18 -12.52 -6.92
N ASN A 74 8.96 -12.01 -5.96
CA ASN A 74 9.04 -12.48 -4.58
C ASN A 74 8.39 -11.53 -3.56
N TYR A 75 7.52 -10.61 -4.00
CA TYR A 75 6.93 -9.62 -3.11
C TYR A 75 5.41 -9.67 -3.13
N ILE A 76 4.85 -10.43 -2.19
CA ILE A 76 3.43 -10.39 -1.83
C ILE A 76 3.31 -9.32 -0.73
N GLN A 77 2.47 -8.31 -0.97
CA GLN A 77 2.08 -7.32 0.03
C GLN A 77 0.96 -7.85 0.92
#